data_AF-A0A945DFE8-F1
#
_entry.id   AF-A0A945DFE8-F1
#
_cell.length_a   1.000
_cell.length_b   1.000
_cell.length_c   1.000
_cell.angle_alpha   90.00
_cell.angle_beta   90.00
_cell.angle_gamma   90.00
#
_symmetry.space_group_name_H-M   'P 1'
#
loop_
_entity.id
_entity.type
_entity.pdbx_description
1 polymer ?
#
loop_
_entity_poly.entity_id
_entity_poly.type
_entity_poly.pdbx_seq_one_letter_code
_entity_poly.pdbx_strand_id
1 'polypeptide(L)'
;MDANELNEARTNPEFLEFLDTREKEAFENEDIAILYEVLDSLLILDLQEERVNKIYEKILTVSFDKIENRLKENKKLSLENEDIFYIRSFYEHSIEKWSCGNIEGAKELLFVLQNIIEDDRLQDSIAVHIVTCAKNISLDDFYDNKVLMNNEVDDEKHGYFIMNYKFDVKLFLEENSQIILDEHKKLKHLLD
;
A
#
# COMPACT_ATOMS: atom_id res chain seq x y z
N MET A 1 20.65 2.19 10.77
CA MET A 1 21.92 1.71 10.20
C MET A 1 22.70 2.92 9.75
N ASP A 2 24.00 2.96 10.02
CA ASP A 2 24.86 4.01 9.50
C ASP A 2 25.30 3.72 8.04
N ALA A 3 25.90 4.72 7.39
CA ALA A 3 26.28 4.60 5.97
C ALA A 3 27.35 3.52 5.71
N ASN A 4 28.16 3.16 6.71
CA ASN A 4 29.20 2.14 6.57
C ASN A 4 28.58 0.74 6.65
N GLU A 5 27.67 0.52 7.61
CA GLU A 5 26.91 -0.74 7.75
C GLU A 5 26.10 -1.06 6.47
N LEU A 6 25.47 -0.05 5.87
CA LEU A 6 24.75 -0.21 4.60
C LEU A 6 25.70 -0.59 3.46
N ASN A 7 26.88 0.02 3.39
CA ASN A 7 27.86 -0.27 2.34
C ASN A 7 28.49 -1.66 2.47
N GLU A 8 28.73 -2.13 3.70
CA GLU A 8 29.16 -3.50 3.97
C GLU A 8 28.10 -4.51 3.54
N ALA A 9 26.82 -4.27 3.87
CA ALA A 9 25.72 -5.13 3.45
C ALA A 9 25.55 -5.18 1.91
N ARG A 10 25.68 -4.04 1.22
CA ARG A 10 25.60 -3.95 -0.26
C ARG A 10 26.66 -4.77 -0.99
N THR A 11 27.81 -4.99 -0.37
CA THR A 11 28.97 -5.63 -1.01
C THR A 11 29.28 -7.01 -0.46
N ASN A 12 28.56 -7.46 0.56
CA ASN A 12 28.75 -8.78 1.17
C ASN A 12 28.23 -9.90 0.23
N PRO A 13 29.12 -10.75 -0.32
CA PRO A 13 28.72 -11.79 -1.27
C PRO A 13 27.77 -12.83 -0.67
N GLU A 14 27.94 -13.19 0.61
CA GLU A 14 27.10 -14.18 1.28
C GLU A 14 25.67 -13.66 1.44
N PHE A 15 25.54 -12.36 1.74
CA PHE A 15 24.23 -11.71 1.84
C PHE A 15 23.53 -11.59 0.48
N LEU A 16 24.27 -11.26 -0.58
CA LEU A 16 23.71 -11.20 -1.94
C LEU A 16 23.27 -12.59 -2.42
N GLU A 17 24.06 -13.64 -2.17
CA GLU A 17 23.68 -15.02 -2.50
C GLU A 17 22.46 -15.49 -1.70
N PHE A 18 22.36 -15.09 -0.42
CA PHE A 18 21.17 -15.30 0.38
C PHE A 18 19.95 -14.62 -0.23
N LEU A 19 20.02 -13.34 -0.59
CA LEU A 19 18.91 -12.62 -1.24
C LEU A 19 18.49 -13.28 -2.56
N ASP A 20 19.44 -13.73 -3.37
CA ASP A 20 19.17 -14.43 -4.63
C ASP A 20 18.45 -15.76 -4.42
N THR A 21 18.79 -16.47 -3.35
CA THR A 21 18.12 -17.72 -2.96
C THR A 21 16.69 -17.44 -2.50
N ARG A 22 16.51 -16.47 -1.61
CA ARG A 22 15.19 -16.05 -1.09
C ARG A 22 14.28 -15.57 -2.22
N GLU A 23 14.80 -14.80 -3.17
CA GLU A 23 14.02 -14.39 -4.34
C GLU A 23 13.53 -15.60 -5.14
N LYS A 24 14.42 -16.55 -5.49
CA LYS A 24 14.01 -17.74 -6.26
C LYS A 24 12.93 -18.52 -5.54
N GLU A 25 13.09 -18.76 -4.24
CA GLU A 25 12.09 -19.46 -3.42
C GLU A 25 10.75 -18.71 -3.40
N ALA A 26 10.78 -17.38 -3.28
CA ALA A 26 9.58 -16.55 -3.26
C ALA A 26 8.84 -16.57 -4.61
N PHE A 27 9.58 -16.55 -5.72
CA PHE A 27 9.00 -16.65 -7.07
C PHE A 27 8.40 -18.03 -7.33
N GLU A 28 9.09 -19.10 -6.92
CA GLU A 28 8.63 -20.48 -7.14
C GLU A 28 7.38 -20.81 -6.32
N ASN A 29 7.31 -20.34 -5.08
CA ASN A 29 6.21 -20.65 -4.16
C ASN A 29 5.12 -19.57 -4.11
N GLU A 30 5.33 -18.44 -4.79
CA GLU A 30 4.46 -17.26 -4.72
C GLU A 30 4.25 -16.75 -3.29
N ASP A 31 5.30 -16.87 -2.46
CA ASP A 31 5.29 -16.45 -1.06
C ASP A 31 5.45 -14.93 -0.99
N ILE A 32 4.32 -14.24 -0.78
CA ILE A 32 4.27 -12.79 -0.82
C ILE A 32 5.03 -12.14 0.34
N ALA A 33 5.10 -12.80 1.50
CA ALA A 33 5.85 -12.29 2.64
C ALA A 33 7.35 -12.26 2.31
N ILE A 34 7.87 -13.32 1.69
CA ILE A 34 9.27 -13.36 1.25
C ILE A 34 9.50 -12.39 0.09
N LEU A 35 8.56 -12.24 -0.85
CA LEU A 35 8.67 -11.23 -1.91
C LEU A 35 8.86 -9.82 -1.33
N TYR A 36 8.09 -9.46 -0.30
CA TYR A 36 8.25 -8.18 0.39
C TYR A 36 9.55 -8.09 1.19
N GLU A 37 9.99 -9.16 1.86
CA GLU A 37 11.29 -9.19 2.55
C GLU A 37 12.45 -8.88 1.59
N VAL A 38 12.43 -9.49 0.40
CA VAL A 38 13.44 -9.25 -0.63
C VAL A 38 13.30 -7.82 -1.18
N LEU A 39 12.09 -7.37 -1.50
CA LEU A 39 11.86 -6.01 -2.00
C LEU A 39 12.37 -4.95 -1.03
N ASP A 40 11.99 -5.05 0.25
CA ASP A 40 12.36 -4.08 1.29
C ASP A 40 13.89 -4.08 1.47
N SER A 41 14.54 -5.25 1.39
CA SER A 41 16.01 -5.36 1.43
C SER A 41 16.68 -4.66 0.24
N LEU A 42 16.16 -4.84 -0.97
CA LEU A 42 16.70 -4.19 -2.17
C LEU A 42 16.53 -2.67 -2.12
N LEU A 43 15.39 -2.18 -1.63
CA LEU A 43 15.12 -0.75 -1.50
C LEU A 43 16.02 -0.09 -0.45
N ILE A 44 16.17 -0.70 0.74
CA ILE A 44 17.05 -0.18 1.81
C ILE A 44 18.50 -0.13 1.36
N LEU A 45 18.92 -1.13 0.59
CA LEU A 45 20.29 -1.25 0.11
C LEU A 45 20.52 -0.57 -1.25
N ASP A 46 19.51 0.06 -1.83
CA ASP A 46 19.60 0.74 -3.13
C ASP A 46 20.21 -0.18 -4.21
N LEU A 47 19.70 -1.41 -4.27
CA LEU A 47 20.21 -2.47 -5.14
C LEU A 47 19.29 -2.68 -6.36
N GLN A 48 19.91 -2.64 -7.55
CA GLN A 48 19.37 -3.18 -8.81
C GLN A 48 17.90 -2.83 -9.11
N GLU A 49 17.65 -1.64 -9.66
CA GLU A 49 16.30 -1.14 -10.01
C GLU A 49 15.45 -2.13 -10.84
N GLU A 50 16.05 -2.83 -11.82
CA GLU A 50 15.33 -3.83 -12.64
C GLU A 50 14.78 -4.99 -11.78
N ARG A 51 15.53 -5.39 -10.75
CA ARG A 51 15.15 -6.44 -9.80
C ARG A 51 14.01 -5.99 -8.90
N VAL A 52 14.07 -4.75 -8.41
CA VAL A 52 12.99 -4.11 -7.65
C VAL A 52 11.69 -4.14 -8.45
N ASN A 53 11.73 -3.69 -9.71
CA ASN A 53 10.56 -3.66 -10.58
C ASN A 53 9.98 -5.07 -10.81
N LYS A 54 10.83 -6.05 -11.11
CA LYS A 54 10.42 -7.45 -11.32
C LYS A 54 9.73 -8.05 -10.08
N ILE A 55 10.26 -7.79 -8.89
CA ILE A 55 9.67 -8.29 -7.63
C ILE A 55 8.32 -7.60 -7.38
N TYR A 56 8.25 -6.28 -7.54
CA TYR A 56 7.02 -5.52 -7.35
C TYR A 56 5.92 -5.98 -8.32
N GLU A 57 6.24 -6.20 -9.61
CA GLU A 57 5.31 -6.77 -10.59
C GLU A 57 4.79 -8.16 -10.17
N LYS A 58 5.66 -9.01 -9.61
CA LYS A 58 5.25 -10.33 -9.09
C LYS A 58 4.35 -10.20 -7.86
N ILE A 59 4.65 -9.29 -6.94
CA ILE A 59 3.80 -8.97 -5.79
C ILE A 59 2.40 -8.56 -6.25
N LEU A 60 2.29 -7.60 -7.18
CA LEU A 60 1.00 -7.17 -7.71
C LEU A 60 0.23 -8.35 -8.30
N THR A 61 0.89 -9.16 -9.13
CA THR A 61 0.27 -10.33 -9.77
C THR A 61 -0.30 -11.29 -8.72
N VAL A 62 0.52 -11.70 -7.74
CA VAL A 62 0.10 -12.62 -6.67
C VAL A 62 -1.04 -12.01 -5.86
N SER A 63 -0.93 -10.75 -5.46
CA SER A 63 -1.96 -10.08 -4.66
C SER A 63 -3.29 -9.98 -5.36
N PHE A 64 -3.34 -9.56 -6.63
CA PHE A 64 -4.60 -9.44 -7.36
C PHE A 64 -5.29 -10.80 -7.52
N ASP A 65 -4.53 -11.86 -7.84
CA ASP A 65 -5.06 -13.22 -7.92
C ASP A 65 -5.66 -13.68 -6.57
N LYS A 66 -4.97 -13.39 -5.46
CA LYS A 66 -5.42 -13.78 -4.11
C LYS A 66 -6.63 -12.97 -3.66
N ILE A 67 -6.67 -11.68 -3.93
CA ILE A 67 -7.83 -10.82 -3.66
C ILE A 67 -9.04 -11.31 -4.43
N GLU A 68 -8.90 -11.61 -5.72
CA GLU A 68 -10.01 -12.14 -6.53
C GLU A 68 -10.56 -13.45 -5.92
N ASN A 69 -9.69 -14.33 -5.45
CA ASN A 69 -10.09 -15.56 -4.78
C ASN A 69 -10.84 -15.31 -3.47
N ARG A 70 -10.38 -14.36 -2.63
CA ARG A 70 -11.09 -13.97 -1.39
C ARG A 70 -12.49 -13.43 -1.68
N LEU A 71 -12.61 -12.57 -2.70
CA LEU A 71 -13.87 -11.98 -3.10
C LEU A 71 -14.86 -13.01 -3.66
N LYS A 72 -14.37 -13.99 -4.44
CA LYS A 72 -15.19 -15.14 -4.90
C LYS A 72 -15.76 -15.97 -3.75
N GLU A 73 -15.03 -16.04 -2.63
CA GLU A 73 -15.49 -16.68 -1.40
C GLU A 73 -16.39 -15.80 -0.53
N ASN A 74 -16.76 -14.60 -0.99
CA ASN A 74 -17.45 -13.55 -0.23
C ASN A 74 -16.73 -13.19 1.08
N LYS A 75 -15.39 -13.25 1.09
CA LYS A 75 -14.56 -12.84 2.22
C LYS A 75 -13.92 -11.51 1.90
N LYS A 76 -13.95 -10.61 2.89
CA LYS A 76 -13.12 -9.42 2.89
C LYS A 76 -11.71 -9.75 3.41
N LEU A 77 -10.80 -8.82 3.18
CA LEU A 77 -9.40 -8.91 3.56
C LEU A 77 -9.19 -8.41 4.98
N SER A 78 -8.32 -9.06 5.75
CA SER A 78 -8.01 -8.71 7.13
C SER A 78 -6.53 -8.35 7.31
N LEU A 79 -6.21 -7.39 8.18
CA LEU A 79 -4.82 -7.09 8.54
C LEU A 79 -4.19 -8.12 9.50
N GLU A 80 -4.96 -9.11 9.97
CA GLU A 80 -4.52 -10.08 11.00
C GLU A 80 -3.90 -11.36 10.41
N ASN A 81 -3.84 -11.46 9.08
CA ASN A 81 -3.29 -12.62 8.38
C ASN A 81 -2.52 -12.17 7.13
N GLU A 82 -2.10 -13.12 6.29
CA GLU A 82 -1.36 -12.87 5.03
C GLU A 82 -2.02 -11.83 4.11
N ASP A 83 -3.34 -11.64 4.21
CA ASP A 83 -4.11 -10.62 3.50
C ASP A 83 -3.54 -9.20 3.67
N ILE A 84 -2.81 -8.92 4.76
CA ILE A 84 -2.09 -7.65 4.94
C ILE A 84 -1.17 -7.32 3.77
N PHE A 85 -0.49 -8.32 3.18
CA PHE A 85 0.41 -8.10 2.05
C PHE A 85 -0.37 -7.81 0.76
N TYR A 86 -1.56 -8.41 0.61
CA TYR A 86 -2.43 -8.09 -0.51
C TYR A 86 -2.96 -6.67 -0.41
N ILE A 87 -3.44 -6.29 0.78
CA ILE A 87 -3.90 -4.92 1.10
C ILE A 87 -2.76 -3.92 0.88
N ARG A 88 -1.55 -4.22 1.38
CA ARG A 88 -0.34 -3.41 1.20
C ARG A 88 -0.08 -3.15 -0.29
N SER A 89 -0.02 -4.19 -1.11
CA SER A 89 0.27 -4.03 -2.55
C SER A 89 -0.79 -3.24 -3.30
N PHE A 90 -2.07 -3.44 -2.97
CA PHE A 90 -3.18 -2.74 -3.61
C PHE A 90 -3.12 -1.25 -3.24
N TYR A 91 -2.86 -0.97 -1.96
CA TYR A 91 -2.68 0.38 -1.47
C TYR A 91 -1.47 1.06 -2.12
N GLU A 92 -0.29 0.42 -2.13
CA GLU A 92 0.93 0.93 -2.76
C GLU A 92 0.69 1.27 -4.23
N HIS A 93 0.01 0.39 -4.98
CA HIS A 93 -0.33 0.66 -6.37
C HIS A 93 -1.30 1.85 -6.53
N SER A 94 -2.23 2.01 -5.60
CA SER A 94 -3.14 3.16 -5.58
C SER A 94 -2.39 4.47 -5.35
N ILE A 95 -1.43 4.47 -4.41
CA ILE A 95 -0.57 5.62 -4.13
C ILE A 95 0.37 5.92 -5.29
N GLU A 96 0.90 4.88 -5.97
CA GLU A 96 1.70 5.02 -7.19
C GLU A 96 0.92 5.71 -8.32
N LYS A 97 -0.35 5.34 -8.55
CA LYS A 97 -1.20 6.08 -9.50
C LYS A 97 -1.34 7.55 -9.11
N TRP A 98 -1.52 7.82 -7.81
CA TRP A 98 -1.69 9.19 -7.34
C TRP A 98 -0.40 10.00 -7.51
N SER A 99 0.76 9.43 -7.19
CA SER A 99 2.07 10.09 -7.35
C SER A 99 2.38 10.39 -8.82
N CYS A 100 1.91 9.54 -9.74
CA CYS A 100 2.02 9.77 -11.19
C CYS A 100 1.02 10.78 -11.74
N GLY A 101 0.20 11.42 -10.89
CA GLY A 101 -0.83 12.37 -11.28
C GLY A 101 -2.10 11.72 -11.86
N ASN A 102 -2.20 10.39 -11.88
CA ASN A 102 -3.43 9.69 -12.24
C ASN A 102 -4.37 9.64 -11.02
N ILE A 103 -4.90 10.80 -10.66
CA ILE A 103 -5.77 10.99 -9.49
C ILE A 103 -7.06 10.16 -9.60
N GLU A 104 -7.65 10.07 -10.80
CA GLU A 104 -8.87 9.29 -10.99
C GLU A 104 -8.62 7.79 -10.77
N GLY A 105 -7.59 7.23 -11.41
CA GLY A 105 -7.24 5.83 -11.23
C GLY A 105 -6.84 5.50 -9.79
N ALA A 106 -6.14 6.39 -9.10
CA ALA A 106 -5.86 6.23 -7.67
C ALA A 106 -7.14 6.17 -6.83
N LYS A 107 -8.08 7.09 -7.08
CA LYS A 107 -9.35 7.17 -6.35
C LYS A 107 -10.23 5.95 -6.59
N GLU A 108 -10.29 5.44 -7.82
CA GLU A 108 -11.00 4.20 -8.16
C GLU A 108 -10.43 3.01 -7.38
N LEU A 109 -9.11 2.85 -7.39
CA LEU A 109 -8.43 1.77 -6.64
C LEU A 109 -8.64 1.90 -5.13
N LEU A 110 -8.45 3.10 -4.57
CA LEU A 110 -8.71 3.36 -3.14
C LEU A 110 -10.16 3.05 -2.76
N PHE A 111 -11.13 3.40 -3.61
CA PHE A 111 -12.53 3.08 -3.38
C PHE A 111 -12.79 1.57 -3.35
N VAL A 112 -12.23 0.81 -4.29
CA VAL A 112 -12.34 -0.66 -4.26
C VAL A 112 -11.71 -1.20 -2.98
N LEU A 113 -10.48 -0.78 -2.65
CA LEU A 113 -9.76 -1.24 -1.47
C LEU A 113 -10.56 -0.99 -0.18
N GLN A 114 -11.11 0.22 -0.01
CA GLN A 114 -11.93 0.58 1.15
C GLN A 114 -13.09 -0.40 1.37
N ASN A 115 -13.72 -0.87 0.28
CA ASN A 115 -14.91 -1.70 0.36
C ASN A 115 -14.62 -3.19 0.62
N ILE A 116 -13.39 -3.64 0.34
CA ILE A 116 -13.00 -5.06 0.43
C ILE A 116 -12.19 -5.41 1.69
N ILE A 117 -11.89 -4.44 2.56
CA ILE A 117 -11.16 -4.66 3.84
C ILE A 117 -12.09 -4.72 5.05
N GLU A 118 -11.63 -5.40 6.10
CA GLU A 118 -12.23 -5.51 7.45
C GLU A 118 -11.35 -4.80 8.50
N ASP A 119 -11.07 -3.53 8.30
CA ASP A 119 -10.43 -2.68 9.32
C ASP A 119 -10.98 -1.24 9.24
N ASP A 120 -11.83 -0.88 10.19
CA ASP A 120 -12.52 0.42 10.20
C ASP A 120 -11.54 1.61 10.23
N ARG A 121 -10.41 1.46 10.92
CA ARG A 121 -9.40 2.52 11.06
C ARG A 121 -8.71 2.79 9.73
N LEU A 122 -8.32 1.73 9.03
CA LEU A 122 -7.75 1.85 7.69
C LEU A 122 -8.81 2.31 6.67
N GLN A 123 -10.07 1.88 6.79
CA GLN A 123 -11.16 2.39 5.94
C GLN A 123 -11.38 3.90 6.08
N ASP A 124 -11.29 4.44 7.29
CA ASP A 124 -11.36 5.89 7.53
C ASP A 124 -10.16 6.61 6.89
N SER A 125 -8.94 6.09 7.07
CA SER A 125 -7.74 6.64 6.43
C SER A 125 -7.86 6.65 4.89
N ILE A 126 -8.31 5.54 4.30
CA ILE A 126 -8.56 5.47 2.86
C ILE A 126 -9.65 6.46 2.44
N ALA A 127 -10.69 6.68 3.25
CA ALA A 127 -11.70 7.71 2.99
C ALA A 127 -11.09 9.12 2.91
N VAL A 128 -10.11 9.42 3.78
CA VAL A 128 -9.35 10.69 3.72
C VAL A 128 -8.63 10.83 2.38
N HIS A 129 -7.99 9.75 1.89
CA HIS A 129 -7.35 9.74 0.57
C HIS A 129 -8.36 9.97 -0.55
N ILE A 130 -9.50 9.27 -0.55
CA ILE A 130 -10.57 9.44 -1.55
C ILE A 130 -11.08 10.88 -1.58
N VAL A 131 -11.38 11.48 -0.42
CA VAL A 131 -11.82 12.89 -0.34
C VAL A 131 -10.74 13.83 -0.88
N THR A 132 -9.48 13.53 -0.61
CA THR A 132 -8.35 14.34 -1.07
C THR A 132 -8.20 14.26 -2.61
N CYS A 133 -8.26 13.05 -3.17
CA CYS A 133 -8.28 12.84 -4.62
C CYS A 133 -9.50 13.50 -5.27
N ALA A 134 -10.69 13.42 -4.66
CA ALA A 134 -11.91 14.06 -5.16
C ALA A 134 -11.81 15.60 -5.18
N LYS A 135 -10.97 16.17 -4.32
CA LYS A 135 -10.61 17.61 -4.32
C LYS A 135 -9.49 17.94 -5.29
N ASN A 136 -9.01 16.96 -6.06
CA ASN A 136 -7.92 17.09 -7.03
C ASN A 136 -6.62 17.62 -6.40
N ILE A 137 -6.35 17.23 -5.15
CA ILE A 137 -5.12 17.56 -4.43
C ILE A 137 -4.06 16.53 -4.82
N SER A 138 -2.85 16.99 -5.14
CA SER A 138 -1.72 16.11 -5.46
C SER A 138 -1.24 15.33 -4.24
N LEU A 139 -0.53 14.22 -4.45
CA LEU A 139 0.04 13.45 -3.35
C LEU A 139 1.05 14.30 -2.55
N ASP A 140 1.88 15.09 -3.23
CA ASP A 140 2.86 15.99 -2.60
C ASP A 140 2.17 17.04 -1.71
N ASP A 141 1.16 17.74 -2.25
CA ASP A 141 0.40 18.74 -1.48
C ASP A 141 -0.30 18.10 -0.28
N PHE A 142 -0.79 16.86 -0.42
CA PHE A 142 -1.37 16.11 0.68
C PHE A 142 -0.34 15.79 1.75
N TYR A 143 0.81 15.22 1.40
CA TYR A 143 1.87 14.92 2.37
C TYR A 143 2.33 16.16 3.13
N ASP A 144 2.60 17.25 2.41
CA ASP A 144 3.14 18.47 3.01
C ASP A 144 2.13 19.15 3.95
N ASN A 145 0.85 19.15 3.60
CA ASN A 145 -0.15 19.97 4.29
C ASN A 145 -1.08 19.19 5.21
N LYS A 146 -1.19 17.86 5.05
CA LYS A 146 -2.22 17.04 5.71
C LYS A 146 -1.64 15.91 6.56
N VAL A 147 -0.50 15.34 6.18
CA VAL A 147 0.12 14.19 6.87
C VAL A 147 1.02 14.64 8.02
N LEU A 148 1.01 13.91 9.11
CA LEU A 148 1.85 14.16 10.29
C LEU A 148 3.06 13.22 10.30
N MET A 149 4.19 13.69 9.74
CA MET A 149 5.40 12.89 9.45
C MET A 149 6.13 12.30 10.66
N ASN A 150 5.98 12.88 11.86
CA ASN A 150 6.80 12.54 13.04
C ASN A 150 6.04 11.71 14.09
N ASN A 151 4.90 11.14 13.73
CA ASN A 151 4.17 10.25 14.63
C ASN A 151 4.38 8.81 14.21
N GLU A 152 4.97 8.04 15.12
CA GLU A 152 4.95 6.59 15.03
C GLU A 152 3.50 6.11 14.97
N VAL A 153 3.23 5.12 14.12
CA VAL A 153 1.95 4.41 14.15
C VAL A 153 2.01 3.46 15.35
N ASP A 154 0.97 3.48 16.18
CA ASP A 154 0.96 2.75 17.46
C ASP A 154 1.05 1.21 17.32
N ASP A 155 0.87 0.68 16.11
CA ASP A 155 0.92 -0.75 15.81
C ASP A 155 1.58 -1.03 14.45
N GLU A 156 2.23 -2.19 14.35
CA GLU A 156 3.04 -2.59 13.20
C GLU A 156 2.21 -2.80 11.93
N LYS A 157 1.01 -3.38 12.04
CA LYS A 157 0.17 -3.72 10.88
C LYS A 157 -0.29 -2.48 10.10
N HIS A 158 -0.44 -1.34 10.78
CA HIS A 158 -0.79 -0.08 10.15
C HIS A 158 0.43 0.72 9.63
N GLY A 159 1.66 0.27 9.91
CA GLY A 159 2.90 0.96 9.56
C GLY A 159 3.14 1.12 8.06
N TYR A 160 2.47 0.34 7.22
CA TYR A 160 2.56 0.42 5.76
C TYR A 160 1.66 1.49 5.12
N PHE A 161 0.81 2.14 5.91
CA PHE A 161 -0.23 3.06 5.41
C PHE A 161 -0.04 4.47 5.97
N ILE A 162 -0.57 5.47 5.27
CA ILE A 162 -0.63 6.84 5.79
C ILE A 162 -1.79 6.90 6.79
N MET A 163 -1.47 6.94 8.09
CA MET A 163 -2.49 6.85 9.16
C MET A 163 -2.59 8.08 10.04
N ASN A 164 -1.59 8.96 10.00
CA ASN A 164 -1.46 10.07 10.93
C ASN A 164 -1.61 11.41 10.20
N TYR A 165 -2.54 12.24 10.68
CA TYR A 165 -2.93 13.49 10.01
C TYR A 165 -2.86 14.69 10.95
N LYS A 166 -2.73 15.89 10.39
CA LYS A 166 -2.70 17.17 11.13
C LYS A 166 -4.09 17.63 11.60
N PHE A 167 -5.11 16.79 11.47
CA PHE A 167 -6.51 17.06 11.79
C PHE A 167 -7.18 15.80 12.36
N ASP A 168 -8.34 16.00 12.99
CA ASP A 168 -9.18 14.89 13.45
C ASP A 168 -9.86 14.22 12.25
N VAL A 169 -9.60 12.91 12.09
CA VAL A 169 -10.10 12.13 10.95
C VAL A 169 -11.62 12.06 10.93
N LYS A 170 -12.26 11.80 12.08
CA LYS A 170 -13.71 11.64 12.14
C LYS A 170 -14.41 12.95 11.80
N LEU A 171 -13.98 14.06 12.39
CA LEU A 171 -14.50 15.39 12.06
C LEU A 171 -14.29 15.73 10.57
N PHE A 172 -13.10 15.45 10.03
CA PHE A 172 -12.83 15.69 8.61
C PHE A 172 -13.77 14.90 7.69
N LEU A 173 -14.03 13.63 8.00
CA LEU A 173 -14.94 12.80 7.20
C LEU A 173 -16.39 13.27 7.34
N GLU A 174 -16.82 13.70 8.52
CA GLU A 174 -18.15 14.30 8.75
C GLU A 174 -18.35 15.57 7.91
N GLU A 175 -17.38 16.50 7.94
CA GLU A 175 -17.39 17.74 7.17
C GLU A 175 -17.39 17.51 5.65
N ASN A 176 -16.86 16.36 5.21
CA ASN A 176 -16.77 15.98 3.79
C ASN A 176 -17.74 14.86 3.39
N SER A 177 -18.74 14.57 4.23
CA SER A 177 -19.72 13.49 4.03
C SER A 177 -20.43 13.56 2.68
N GLN A 178 -20.75 14.76 2.19
CA GLN A 178 -21.38 14.94 0.88
C GLN A 178 -20.46 14.49 -0.27
N ILE A 179 -19.15 14.77 -0.20
CA ILE A 179 -18.17 14.32 -1.19
C ILE A 179 -18.11 12.78 -1.18
N ILE A 180 -18.04 12.17 0.00
CA ILE A 180 -17.99 10.72 0.16
C ILE A 180 -19.24 10.07 -0.46
N LEU A 181 -20.42 10.60 -0.17
CA LEU A 181 -21.68 10.11 -0.74
C LEU A 181 -21.72 10.21 -2.27
N ASP A 182 -21.21 11.30 -2.83
CA ASP A 182 -21.21 11.51 -4.27
C ASP A 182 -20.19 10.61 -4.98
N GLU A 183 -18.98 10.44 -4.42
CA GLU A 183 -17.99 9.50 -4.96
C GLU A 183 -18.48 8.05 -4.83
N HIS A 184 -19.10 7.67 -3.72
CA HIS A 184 -19.68 6.33 -3.57
C HIS A 184 -20.77 6.07 -4.63
N LYS A 185 -21.62 7.04 -4.94
CA LYS A 185 -22.63 6.87 -6.01
C LYS A 185 -21.99 6.69 -7.38
N LYS A 186 -20.94 7.46 -7.67
CA LYS A 186 -20.22 7.39 -8.96
C LYS A 186 -19.50 6.06 -9.12
N LEU A 187 -18.78 5.63 -8.09
CA LEU A 187 -17.84 4.51 -8.16
C LEU A 187 -18.48 3.16 -7.78
N LYS A 188 -19.74 3.14 -7.34
CA LYS A 188 -20.43 1.90 -6.95
C LYS A 188 -20.34 0.78 -8.00
N HIS A 189 -20.35 1.15 -9.28
CA HIS A 189 -20.26 0.20 -10.40
C HIS A 189 -18.95 -0.62 -10.43
N LEU A 190 -17.92 -0.20 -9.69
CA LEU A 190 -16.66 -0.94 -9.55
C LEU A 190 -16.76 -2.13 -8.58
N LEU A 191 -17.88 -2.25 -7.85
CA LEU A 191 -18.14 -3.32 -6.89
C LEU A 191 -19.12 -4.37 -7.43
N ASP A 192 -19.71 -4.13 -8.61
CA ASP A 192 -20.69 -4.99 -9.28
C ASP A 192 -20.00 -5.97 -10.25
#